data_AF-A0A9D7BCZ6-F1
#
_entry.id   AF-A0A9D7BCZ6-F1
#
_cell.length_a   1.000
_cell.length_b   1.000
_cell.length_c   1.000
_cell.angle_alpha   90.00
_cell.angle_beta   90.00
_cell.angle_gamma   90.00
#
_symmetry.space_group_name_H-M   'P 1'
#
loop_
_entity.id
_entity.type
_entity.pdbx_description
1 polymer ?
#
loop_
_entity_poly.entity_id
_entity_poly.type
_entity_poly.pdbx_seq_one_letter_code
_entity_poly.pdbx_strand_id
1 'polypeptide(L)' 'MNLTRIAIERPSLIIVLFGVLFLGGIVAYRGLGVEMMPDFSQPVITIRTMYPGAAPEEVANSVTRPVEDA' A
#
# COMPACT_ATOMS: atom_id res chain seq x y z
N MET A 1 5.36 7.27 41.10
CA MET A 1 4.07 7.76 40.56
C MET A 1 3.24 6.55 40.15
N ASN A 2 2.09 6.32 40.80
CA ASN A 2 1.29 5.12 40.57
C ASN A 2 0.09 5.48 39.70
N LEU A 3 0.11 5.04 38.44
CA LEU A 3 -0.91 5.37 37.44
C LEU A 3 -2.31 4.94 37.91
N THR A 4 -2.39 3.78 38.57
CA THR A 4 -3.64 3.22 39.12
C THR A 4 -4.19 4.08 40.25
N ARG A 5 -3.35 4.69 41.08
CA ARG A 5 -3.81 5.57 42.16
C ARG A 5 -4.41 6.87 41.60
N ILE A 6 -3.74 7.48 40.61
CA ILE A 6 -4.23 8.71 39.95
C ILE A 6 -5.56 8.43 39.22
N ALA A 7 -5.67 7.26 38.58
CA ALA A 7 -6.88 6.79 37.93
C ALA A 7 -8.09 6.70 38.88
N ILE A 8 -7.87 6.19 40.10
CA ILE A 8 -8.92 6.00 41.10
C ILE A 8 -9.26 7.33 41.81
N GLU A 9 -8.26 8.15 42.13
CA GLU A 9 -8.47 9.43 42.85
C GLU A 9 -9.07 10.52 41.96
N ARG A 10 -8.86 10.46 40.64
CA ARG A 10 -9.38 11.44 39.67
C ARG A 10 -10.14 10.77 38.52
N PRO A 11 -11.31 10.17 38.78
CA PRO A 11 -12.08 9.44 37.76
C PRO A 11 -12.55 10.34 36.62
N SER A 12 -12.79 11.63 36.89
CA SER A 12 -13.14 12.63 35.87
C SER A 12 -12.07 12.77 34.78
N LEU A 13 -10.79 12.68 35.14
CA LEU A 13 -9.68 12.77 34.18
C LEU A 13 -9.69 11.59 33.21
N ILE A 14 -10.00 10.38 33.71
CA ILE A 14 -10.13 9.19 32.87
C ILE A 14 -11.35 9.29 31.95
N ILE A 15 -12.50 9.70 32.47
CA ILE A 15 -13.73 9.85 31.67
C ILE A 15 -13.51 10.85 30.53
N VAL A 16 -12.89 11.99 30.81
CA VAL A 16 -12.59 13.01 29.77
C VAL A 16 -11.57 12.47 28.77
N LEU A 17 -10.49 11.82 29.22
CA LEU A 17 -9.47 11.24 28.34
C LEU A 17 -10.07 10.23 27.37
N PHE A 18 -10.83 9.25 27.88
CA PHE A 18 -11.48 8.25 27.04
C PHE A 18 -12.61 8.86 26.20
N GLY A 19 -13.30 9.88 26.69
CA GLY A 19 -14.29 10.63 25.90
C GLY A 19 -13.67 11.31 24.68
N VAL A 20 -12.53 11.98 24.86
CA VAL A 20 -11.77 12.61 23.76
C VAL A 20 -11.24 11.54 22.79
N LEU A 21 -10.66 10.45 23.29
CA LEU A 21 -10.18 9.35 22.46
C LEU A 21 -11.31 8.69 21.68
N PHE A 22 -12.49 8.53 22.27
CA PHE A 22 -13.65 7.95 21.62
C PHE A 22 -14.17 8.85 20.49
N LEU A 23 -14.32 10.15 20.76
CA LEU A 23 -14.72 11.12 19.73
C LEU A 23 -13.68 11.22 18.61
N GLY A 24 -12.40 11.29 18.96
CA GLY A 24 -11.29 11.27 18.00
C GLY A 24 -11.28 9.99 17.16
N GLY A 25 -11.53 8.84 17.78
CA GLY A 25 -11.65 7.55 17.10
C GLY A 25 -12.81 7.52 16.10
N ILE A 26 -13.96 8.10 16.44
CA ILE A 26 -15.10 8.21 15.52
C ILE A 26 -14.74 9.06 14.29
N VAL A 27 -14.06 10.20 14.51
CA VAL A 27 -13.64 11.08 13.40
C VAL A 27 -12.62 10.37 12.52
N ALA A 28 -11.62 9.72 13.12
CA ALA A 28 -10.60 8.96 12.39
C ALA A 28 -11.21 7.81 11.58
N TYR A 29 -12.16 7.06 12.17
CA TYR A 29 -12.85 5.97 11.49
C TYR A 29 -13.64 6.45 10.28
N ARG A 30 -14.32 7.60 10.38
CA ARG A 30 -15.04 8.20 9.24
C ARG A 30 -14.12 8.78 8.17
N GLY A 31 -12.91 9.20 8.54
CA GLY A 31 -11.89 9.71 7.62
C GLY A 31 -11.09 8.62 6.92
N LEU A 32 -11.22 7.35 7.34
CA LEU A 32 -10.49 6.25 6.73
C LEU A 32 -11.12 5.92 5.36
N GLY A 33 -10.43 6.32 4.30
CA GLY A 33 -10.82 5.97 2.94
C GLY A 33 -10.77 4.47 2.73
N VAL A 34 -11.90 3.89 2.33
CA VAL A 34 -11.96 2.49 1.89
C VAL A 34 -11.83 2.48 0.38
N GLU A 35 -10.78 1.83 -0.10
CA GLU A 35 -10.53 1.69 -1.52
C GLU A 35 -11.01 0.32 -2.00
N MET A 36 -12.02 0.30 -2.87
CA MET A 36 -12.62 -0.95 -3.38
C MET A 36 -11.68 -1.72 -4.31
N MET A 37 -10.82 -0.99 -5.02
CA MET A 37 -9.79 -1.55 -5.90
C MET A 37 -8.49 -0.81 -5.57
N PRO A 38 -7.70 -1.31 -4.61
CA PRO A 38 -6.40 -0.74 -4.34
C PRO A 38 -5.58 -0.78 -5.62
N ASP A 39 -4.84 0.30 -5.91
CA ASP A 39 -3.98 0.36 -7.08
C ASP A 39 -2.92 -0.74 -6.97
N PHE A 40 -3.16 -1.84 -7.67
CA PHE A 40 -2.29 -3.01 -7.71
C PHE A 40 -1.53 -2.96 -9.02
N SER A 41 -0.45 -2.18 -9.04
CA SER A 41 0.49 -2.20 -10.14
C SER A 41 1.30 -3.49 -10.06
N GLN A 42 0.87 -4.54 -10.79
CA GLN A 42 1.73 -5.69 -11.00
C GLN A 42 2.98 -5.19 -11.75
N PRO A 43 4.20 -5.40 -11.23
CA PRO A 43 5.41 -4.90 -11.87
C PRO A 43 5.68 -5.73 -13.13
N VAL A 44 5.10 -5.31 -14.26
CA VAL A 44 5.30 -5.90 -15.57
C VAL A 44 6.18 -4.96 -16.39
N ILE A 45 7.29 -5.48 -16.89
CA ILE A 45 8.18 -4.76 -17.79
C ILE A 45 8.00 -5.34 -19.19
N THR A 46 7.58 -4.50 -20.13
CA THR A 46 7.41 -4.88 -21.54
C THR A 46 8.58 -4.34 -22.35
N ILE A 47 9.39 -5.23 -22.90
CA ILE A 47 10.49 -4.90 -23.82
C ILE A 47 10.01 -5.16 -25.24
N ARG A 48 10.08 -4.14 -26.11
CA ARG A 48 9.64 -4.24 -27.51
C ARG A 48 10.80 -3.93 -28.45
N THR A 49 11.21 -4.94 -29.21
CA THR A 49 12.23 -4.82 -30.25
C THR A 49 11.56 -4.91 -31.62
N MET A 50 11.93 -4.00 -32.54
CA MET A 50 11.39 -3.98 -33.90
C MET A 50 12.53 -4.26 -34.89
N TYR A 51 12.39 -5.31 -35.71
CA TYR A 51 13.35 -5.67 -36.74
C TYR A 51 12.62 -5.86 -38.09
N PRO A 52 12.37 -4.76 -38.83
CA PRO A 52 11.54 -4.79 -40.04
C PRO A 52 12.26 -5.48 -41.20
N GLY A 53 11.50 -6.28 -41.96
CA GLY A 53 12.01 -6.97 -43.15
C GLY A 53 12.69 -8.33 -42.87
N ALA A 54 12.82 -8.73 -41.61
CA ALA A 54 13.34 -10.04 -41.24
C ALA A 54 12.23 -11.09 -41.14
N ALA A 55 12.58 -12.35 -41.43
CA ALA A 55 11.68 -13.47 -41.20
C ALA A 55 11.42 -13.63 -39.69
N PRO A 56 10.21 -14.07 -39.25
CA PRO A 56 9.89 -14.24 -37.84
C PRO A 56 10.91 -15.10 -37.07
N GLU A 57 11.43 -16.13 -37.73
CA GLU A 57 12.39 -17.07 -37.17
C GLU A 57 13.77 -16.42 -36.94
N GLU A 58 14.14 -15.48 -37.80
CA GLU A 58 15.39 -14.71 -37.66
C GLU A 58 15.30 -13.66 -36.54
N VAL A 59 14.13 -13.02 -36.37
CA VAL A 59 13.85 -12.11 -35.25
C VAL A 59 13.95 -12.86 -33.91
N ALA A 60 13.36 -14.05 -33.82
CA ALA A 60 13.43 -14.87 -32.61
C ALA A 60 14.87 -15.24 -32.25
N ASN A 61 15.65 -15.69 -33.23
CA ASN A 61 16.99 -16.22 -32.99
C ASN A 61 18.03 -15.12 -32.75
N SER A 62 17.93 -14.01 -33.48
CA SER A 62 18.96 -12.96 -33.51
C SER A 62 18.64 -11.78 -32.61
N VAL A 63 17.38 -11.59 -32.23
CA VAL A 63 16.94 -10.45 -31.40
C VAL A 63 16.32 -10.92 -30.10
N THR A 64 15.35 -11.84 -30.12
CA THR A 64 14.66 -12.26 -28.88
C THR A 64 15.57 -13.07 -27.96
N ARG A 65 16.24 -14.13 -28.44
CA ARG A 65 17.11 -14.95 -27.57
C ARG A 65 18.22 -14.17 -26.88
N PRO A 66 19.00 -13.30 -27.56
CA PRO A 66 20.03 -12.53 -26.88
C PRO A 66 19.48 -11.56 -25.82
N VAL A 67 18.22 -11.11 -25.96
CA VAL A 67 17.55 -10.25 -24.99
C VAL A 67 17.00 -11.04 -23.80
N GLU A 68 16.65 -12.33 -24.00
CA GLU A 68 16.25 -13.24 -22.92
C GLU A 68 17.43 -13.80 -22.12
N ASP A 69 18.57 -14.02 -22.78
CA ASP A 69 19.78 -14.63 -22.19
C ASP A 69 20.72 -13.61 -21.49
N ALA A 70 20.49 -12.31 -21.65
CA ALA A 70 21.30 -11.22 -21.08
C ALA A 70 20.92 -10.88 -19.62
#